data_AF-A0A7J4T656-F1
#
_entry.id   AF-A0A7J4T656-F1
#
_cell.length_a   1.000
_cell.length_b   1.000
_cell.length_c   1.000
_cell.angle_alpha   90.00
_cell.angle_beta   90.00
_cell.angle_gamma   90.00
#
_symmetry.space_group_name_H-M   'P 1'
#
loop_
_entity.id
_entity.type
_entity.pdbx_description
1 polymer ?
#
loop_
_entity_poly.entity_id
_entity_poly.type
_entity_poly.pdbx_seq_one_letter_code
_entity_poly.pdbx_strand_id
1 'polypeptide(L)'
;MGLQVINRNGEKEDVRFDAILERLTALCDGLDTNWVDPAHVTKLVIEGLYDGVTTRELDELAAETAAALAGDHPDYSRFAARICVDDLHRSTKDVF
;
A
#
# COMPACT_ATOMS: atom_id res chain seq x y z
N MET A 1 23.27 2.69 5.29
CA MET A 1 22.24 3.73 5.15
C MET A 1 21.01 2.99 4.68
N GLY A 2 19.97 2.91 5.52
CA GLY A 2 18.74 2.17 5.21
C GLY A 2 17.82 3.01 4.33
N LEU A 3 16.87 2.36 3.68
CA LEU A 3 15.81 3.01 2.91
C LEU A 3 14.89 3.78 3.88
N GLN A 4 14.68 5.07 3.64
CA GLN A 4 13.79 5.90 4.45
C GLN A 4 12.55 6.35 3.66
N VAL A 5 11.43 6.46 4.34
CA VAL A 5 10.17 7.02 3.85
C VAL A 5 9.90 8.38 4.49
N ILE A 6 9.32 9.31 3.74
CA ILE A 6 8.86 10.60 4.24
C ILE A 6 7.37 10.49 4.58
N ASN A 7 7.03 10.62 5.86
CA ASN A 7 5.65 10.57 6.32
C ASN A 7 4.87 11.84 5.89
N ARG A 8 3.55 11.85 6.13
CA ARG A 8 2.68 12.98 5.72
C ARG A 8 2.97 14.28 6.48
N ASN A 9 3.67 14.21 7.62
CA ASN A 9 4.14 15.36 8.39
C ASN A 9 5.50 15.89 7.89
N GLY A 10 6.13 15.21 6.92
CA GLY A 10 7.46 15.56 6.39
C GLY A 10 8.63 14.96 7.18
N GLU A 11 8.37 14.06 8.13
CA GLU A 11 9.39 13.41 8.94
C GLU A 11 9.90 12.14 8.25
N LYS A 12 11.18 11.81 8.47
CA LYS A 12 11.79 10.61 7.91
C LYS A 12 11.66 9.43 8.88
N GLU A 13 11.21 8.30 8.34
CA GLU A 13 11.05 7.05 9.07
C GLU A 13 11.75 5.91 8.32
N ASP A 14 12.23 4.90 9.04
CA ASP A 14 12.78 3.70 8.39
C ASP A 14 11.66 2.89 7.75
N VAL A 15 11.89 2.37 6.54
CA VAL A 15 10.92 1.49 5.88
C VAL A 15 10.83 0.16 6.64
N ARG A 16 9.61 -0.17 7.08
CA ARG A 16 9.31 -1.38 7.85
C ARG A 16 8.33 -2.27 7.10
N PHE A 17 8.77 -3.48 6.73
CA PHE A 17 7.93 -4.47 6.05
C PHE A 17 6.63 -4.73 6.80
N ASP A 18 6.72 -5.01 8.10
CA ASP A 18 5.55 -5.35 8.93
C ASP A 18 4.51 -4.23 8.96
N ALA A 19 4.95 -2.97 8.94
CA ALA A 19 4.04 -1.82 8.97
C ALA A 19 3.27 -1.67 7.65
N ILE A 20 3.92 -1.94 6.51
CA ILE A 20 3.25 -1.94 5.20
C ILE A 20 2.30 -3.14 5.11
N LEU A 21 2.76 -4.33 5.51
CA LEU A 21 1.96 -5.55 5.50
C LEU A 21 0.70 -5.43 6.36
N GLU A 22 0.82 -4.93 7.60
CA GLU A 22 -0.30 -4.77 8.52
C GLU A 22 -1.38 -3.87 7.90
N ARG A 23 -0.96 -2.74 7.32
CA ARG A 23 -1.89 -1.81 6.66
C ARG A 23 -2.56 -2.44 5.43
N LEU A 24 -1.78 -3.08 4.57
CA LEU A 24 -2.31 -3.76 3.38
C LEU A 24 -3.27 -4.89 3.75
N THR A 25 -2.96 -5.66 4.79
CA THR A 25 -3.81 -6.75 5.28
C THR A 25 -5.16 -6.23 5.78
N ALA A 26 -5.19 -5.09 6.48
CA ALA A 26 -6.43 -4.48 6.96
C ALA A 26 -7.41 -4.14 5.82
N LEU A 27 -6.91 -3.91 4.60
CA LEU A 27 -7.71 -3.59 3.42
C LEU A 27 -8.19 -4.84 2.66
N CYS A 28 -7.79 -6.05 3.08
CA CYS A 28 -8.18 -7.31 2.44
C CYS A 28 -9.46 -7.94 3.00
N ASP A 29 -10.17 -7.29 3.94
CA ASP A 29 -11.38 -7.83 4.54
C ASP A 29 -12.47 -8.19 3.50
N GLY A 30 -12.94 -9.43 3.52
CA GLY A 30 -13.93 -9.95 2.58
C GLY A 30 -13.45 -10.17 1.14
N LEU A 31 -12.13 -10.12 0.86
CA LEU A 31 -11.56 -10.57 -0.41
C LEU A 31 -11.24 -12.08 -0.37
N ASP A 32 -11.12 -12.72 -1.54
CA ASP A 32 -10.74 -14.13 -1.61
C ASP A 32 -9.27 -14.34 -1.19
N THR A 33 -9.07 -14.81 0.04
CA THR A 33 -7.75 -15.05 0.64
C THR A 33 -6.97 -16.21 0.01
N ASN A 34 -7.59 -17.01 -0.86
CA ASN A 34 -6.85 -18.03 -1.63
C ASN A 34 -6.08 -17.41 -2.81
N TRP A 35 -6.46 -16.21 -3.23
CA TRP A 35 -5.87 -15.51 -4.38
C TRP A 35 -5.18 -14.20 -3.99
N VAL A 36 -5.79 -13.42 -3.10
CA VAL A 36 -5.24 -12.14 -2.66
C VAL A 36 -4.26 -12.35 -1.52
N ASP A 37 -2.97 -12.12 -1.79
CA ASP A 37 -1.89 -12.19 -0.83
C ASP A 37 -1.28 -10.79 -0.57
N PRO A 38 -1.63 -10.13 0.54
CA PRO A 38 -1.06 -8.83 0.88
C PRO A 38 0.45 -8.88 1.16
N ALA A 39 0.99 -10.03 1.59
CA ALA A 39 2.43 -10.20 1.78
C ALA A 39 3.17 -10.26 0.45
N HIS A 40 2.58 -10.86 -0.59
CA HIS A 40 3.13 -10.82 -1.94
C HIS A 40 3.20 -9.39 -2.47
N VAL A 41 2.11 -8.62 -2.36
CA VAL A 41 2.08 -7.20 -2.77
C VAL A 41 3.10 -6.39 -1.98
N THR A 42 3.21 -6.60 -0.67
CA THR A 42 4.18 -5.88 0.18
C THR A 42 5.62 -6.09 -0.29
N LYS A 43 5.99 -7.32 -0.66
CA LYS A 43 7.35 -7.62 -1.16
C LYS A 43 7.64 -6.86 -2.44
N LEU A 44 6.73 -6.92 -3.41
CA LEU A 44 6.87 -6.23 -4.70
C LEU A 44 6.96 -4.70 -4.53
N VAL A 45 6.16 -4.13 -3.62
CA VAL A 45 6.21 -2.70 -3.30
C VAL A 45 7.59 -2.31 -2.80
N ILE A 46 8.14 -3.03 -1.81
CA ILE A 46 9.46 -2.71 -1.24
C ILE A 46 10.57 -2.82 -2.28
N GLU A 47 10.51 -3.79 -3.18
CA GLU A 47 11.46 -3.93 -4.28
C GLU A 47 11.45 -2.72 -5.24
N GLY A 48 10.31 -2.02 -5.35
CA GLY A 48 10.16 -0.82 -6.15
C GLY A 48 10.44 0.51 -5.44
N LEU A 49 10.74 0.51 -4.13
CA LEU A 49 10.97 1.74 -3.37
C LEU A 49 12.38 2.31 -3.58
N TYR A 50 12.47 3.63 -3.44
CA TYR A 50 13.72 4.39 -3.45
C TYR A 50 13.84 5.25 -2.18
N ASP A 51 15.06 5.67 -1.84
CA ASP A 51 15.29 6.43 -0.60
C ASP A 51 14.64 7.82 -0.65
N GLY A 52 13.91 8.16 0.40
CA GLY A 52 13.17 9.41 0.49
C GLY A 52 11.80 9.39 -0.21
N VAL A 53 11.31 8.22 -0.62
CA VAL A 53 9.93 8.04 -1.11
C VAL A 53 8.93 8.57 -0.10
N THR A 54 7.88 9.26 -0.54
CA THR A 54 6.82 9.71 0.36
C THR A 54 5.84 8.59 0.69
N THR A 55 5.17 8.67 1.83
CA THR A 55 4.09 7.74 2.17
C THR A 55 2.95 7.73 1.14
N ARG A 56 2.75 8.81 0.39
CA ARG A 56 1.78 8.84 -0.71
C ARG A 56 2.26 8.05 -1.92
N GLU A 57 3.49 8.27 -2.38
CA GLU A 57 4.06 7.49 -3.49
C GLU A 57 4.15 6.01 -3.17
N LEU A 58 4.39 5.66 -1.89
CA LEU A 58 4.32 4.28 -1.41
C LEU A 58 2.90 3.70 -1.55
N ASP A 59 1.88 4.46 -1.15
CA ASP A 59 0.47 4.04 -1.27
C ASP A 59 0.05 3.92 -2.76
N GLU A 60 0.48 4.85 -3.62
CA GLU A 60 0.28 4.80 -5.08
C GLU A 60 0.94 3.56 -5.69
N LEU A 61 2.21 3.29 -5.37
CA LEU A 61 2.92 2.10 -5.85
C LEU A 61 2.24 0.81 -5.38
N ALA A 62 1.73 0.77 -4.15
CA ALA A 62 0.99 -0.38 -3.64
C ALA A 62 -0.33 -0.61 -4.41
N ALA A 63 -1.05 0.47 -4.74
CA ALA A 63 -2.27 0.37 -5.54
C ALA A 63 -1.97 -0.09 -6.98
N GLU A 64 -0.93 0.45 -7.61
CA GLU A 64 -0.50 0.03 -8.96
C GLU A 64 -0.07 -1.43 -8.99
N THR A 65 0.69 -1.86 -7.99
CA THR A 65 1.14 -3.25 -7.83
C THR A 65 -0.04 -4.19 -7.68
N ALA A 66 -1.02 -3.85 -6.82
CA ALA A 66 -2.24 -4.64 -6.68
C ALA A 66 -3.05 -4.65 -7.98
N ALA A 67 -3.19 -3.51 -8.69
CA ALA A 67 -3.92 -3.45 -9.94
C ALA A 67 -3.28 -4.31 -11.05
N ALA A 68 -1.96 -4.41 -11.08
CA ALA A 68 -1.25 -5.26 -12.04
C ALA A 68 -1.56 -6.76 -11.84
N LEU A 69 -1.88 -7.19 -10.62
CA LEU A 69 -2.28 -8.56 -10.28
C LEU A 69 -3.77 -8.86 -10.57
N ALA A 70 -4.53 -7.89 -11.11
CA ALA A 70 -5.92 -8.10 -11.51
C ALA A 70 -6.10 -9.17 -12.60
N GLY A 71 -5.03 -9.45 -13.36
CA GLY A 71 -5.01 -10.56 -14.32
C GLY A 71 -5.06 -11.94 -13.67
N ASP A 72 -4.57 -12.07 -12.43
CA ASP A 72 -4.60 -13.33 -11.67
C ASP A 72 -5.94 -13.53 -10.97
N HIS A 73 -6.50 -12.48 -10.36
CA HIS A 73 -7.81 -12.52 -9.73
C HIS A 73 -8.47 -11.13 -9.65
N PRO A 74 -9.78 -10.98 -9.94
CA PRO A 74 -10.45 -9.67 -9.94
C PRO A 74 -10.50 -8.97 -8.57
N ASP A 75 -10.39 -9.71 -7.45
CA ASP A 75 -10.35 -9.06 -6.13
C ASP A 75 -9.08 -8.22 -5.92
N TYR A 76 -8.01 -8.43 -6.69
CA TYR A 76 -6.86 -7.51 -6.69
C TYR A 76 -7.23 -6.11 -7.20
N SER A 77 -8.18 -5.98 -8.13
CA SER A 77 -8.71 -4.67 -8.53
C SER A 77 -9.47 -3.98 -7.39
N ARG A 78 -10.23 -4.75 -6.59
CA ARG A 78 -10.91 -4.22 -5.40
C ARG A 78 -9.91 -3.82 -4.34
N PHE A 79 -8.87 -4.62 -4.15
CA PHE A 79 -7.78 -4.32 -3.22
C PHE A 79 -7.07 -3.02 -3.60
N ALA A 80 -6.67 -2.87 -4.87
CA ALA A 80 -6.08 -1.64 -5.39
C ALA A 80 -6.97 -0.41 -5.15
N ALA A 81 -8.28 -0.53 -5.46
CA ALA A 81 -9.23 0.54 -5.23
C ALA A 81 -9.32 0.94 -3.74
N ARG A 82 -9.28 -0.04 -2.82
CA ARG A 82 -9.28 0.21 -1.37
C ARG A 82 -8.02 0.93 -0.90
N ILE A 83 -6.86 0.61 -1.45
CA ILE A 83 -5.61 1.32 -1.16
C ILE A 83 -5.74 2.80 -1.57
N CYS A 84 -6.23 3.09 -2.78
CA CYS A 84 -6.44 4.47 -3.23
C CYS A 84 -7.45 5.23 -2.34
N VAL A 85 -8.52 4.56 -1.91
CA VAL A 85 -9.53 5.17 -1.03
C VAL A 85 -8.97 5.44 0.37
N ASP A 86 -8.16 4.53 0.92
CA ASP A 86 -7.48 4.73 2.20
C ASP A 86 -6.53 5.94 2.15
N ASP A 87 -5.71 6.05 1.09
CA ASP A 87 -4.84 7.20 0.89
C ASP A 87 -5.62 8.51 0.79
N LEU A 88 -6.73 8.50 0.04
CA LEU A 88 -7.61 9.65 -0.12
C LEU A 88 -8.23 10.10 1.21
N HIS A 89 -8.76 9.16 2.01
CA HIS A 89 -9.32 9.49 3.32
C HIS A 89 -8.27 10.10 4.24
N ARG A 90 -7.07 9.52 4.29
CA ARG A 90 -5.94 10.07 5.06
C ARG A 90 -5.42 11.42 4.51
N SER A 91 -5.91 11.84 3.34
CA SER A 91 -5.56 13.10 2.67
C SER A 91 -6.65 14.18 2.79
N THR A 92 -7.78 13.84 3.41
CA THR A 92 -8.95 14.71 3.53
C THR A 92 -9.33 14.89 5.00
N LYS A 93 -10.29 15.78 5.27
CA LYS A 93 -10.81 16.00 6.62
C LYS A 93 -11.85 14.93 6.93
N ASP A 94 -11.90 14.48 8.19
CA ASP A 94 -12.90 13.52 8.66
C ASP A 94 -14.32 14.10 8.75
N VAL A 95 -14.46 15.42 8.62
CA VAL A 95 -15.73 16.15 8.69
C VAL A 95 -15.98 16.92 7.39
N PHE A 96 -17.23 16.90 6.93
CA PHE A 96 -17.71 17.56 5.71
C PHE A 96 -17.85 19.07 5.89
#